data_AF-A0A914SSU4-F1
#
_entry.id   AF-A0A914SSU4-F1
#
_cell.length_a   1.000
_cell.length_b   1.000
_cell.length_c   1.000
_cell.angle_alpha   90.00
_cell.angle_beta   90.00
_cell.angle_gamma   90.00
#
_symmetry.space_group_name_H-M   'P 1'
#
loop_
_entity.id
_entity.type
_entity.pdbx_description
1 polymer ?
#
loop_
_entity_poly.entity_id
_entity_poly.type
_entity_poly.pdbx_seq_one_letter_code
_entity_poly.pdbx_strand_id
1 'polypeptide(L)'
;MLSDRWCNKDAEAVIIEAYSYKNFYQFLCFLYSGQCDLTQENAFVLTDMSEFYGIPTFKGYCDEWLSKQKTSINEKNVYELVEFAHFFCNT
;
A
#
# COMPACT_ATOMS: atom_id res chain seq x y z
N MET A 1 2.88 14.18 9.11
CA MET A 1 3.29 14.99 10.28
C MET A 1 2.64 14.35 11.50
N LEU A 2 3.41 13.78 12.41
CA LEU A 2 2.86 13.09 13.59
C LEU A 2 2.21 14.12 14.51
N SER A 3 0.94 13.92 14.85
CA SER A 3 0.25 14.84 15.77
C SER A 3 0.77 14.64 17.20
N ASP A 4 0.93 15.75 17.93
CA ASP A 4 1.42 15.78 19.31
C ASP A 4 0.59 14.94 20.31
N ARG A 5 -0.56 14.40 19.89
CA ARG A 5 -1.50 13.67 20.75
C ARG A 5 -1.17 12.18 20.94
N TRP A 6 -0.37 11.58 20.05
CA TRP A 6 -0.19 10.11 20.01
C TRP A 6 1.27 9.66 19.90
N CYS A 7 2.20 10.60 19.74
CA CYS A 7 3.62 10.30 19.75
C CYS A 7 4.12 10.46 21.18
N ASN A 8 4.60 9.37 21.79
CA ASN A 8 5.43 9.50 22.97
C ASN A 8 6.67 10.27 22.52
N LYS A 9 6.78 11.56 22.89
CA LYS A 9 7.82 12.47 22.32
C LYS A 9 9.24 12.03 22.66
N ASP A 10 9.35 11.16 23.66
CA ASP A 10 10.58 10.55 24.14
C ASP A 10 10.88 9.18 23.50
N ALA A 11 10.03 8.70 22.58
CA ALA A 11 10.29 7.46 21.85
C ALA A 11 11.36 7.71 20.78
N GLU A 12 12.54 7.12 20.97
CA GLU A 12 13.65 7.16 20.03
C GLU A 12 13.33 6.41 18.72
N ALA A 13 12.36 5.48 18.75
CA ALA A 13 11.93 4.70 17.60
C ALA A 13 10.43 4.36 17.63
N VAL A 14 9.83 4.24 16.45
CA VAL A 14 8.50 3.67 16.24
C VAL A 14 8.67 2.28 15.64
N ILE A 15 8.17 1.26 16.31
CA ILE A 15 8.24 -0.14 15.85
C ILE A 15 6.98 -0.46 15.06
N ILE A 16 7.14 -0.98 13.84
CA ILE A 16 6.06 -1.37 12.95
C ILE A 16 6.26 -2.83 12.58
N GLU A 17 5.42 -3.71 13.14
CA GLU A 17 5.49 -5.16 12.93
C GLU A 17 4.47 -5.68 11.91
N ALA A 18 3.45 -4.86 11.59
CA ALA A 18 2.34 -5.25 10.72
C ALA A 18 2.76 -5.45 9.24
N TYR A 19 3.91 -4.92 8.84
CA TYR A 19 4.36 -4.93 7.45
C TYR A 19 5.80 -5.41 7.35
N SER A 20 6.13 -6.12 6.26
CA SER A 20 7.51 -6.48 5.98
C SER A 20 8.37 -5.24 5.76
N TYR A 21 9.65 -5.33 6.12
CA TYR A 21 10.62 -4.26 5.87
C TYR A 21 10.61 -3.81 4.40
N LYS A 22 10.51 -4.74 3.43
CA LYS A 22 10.52 -4.43 2.01
C LYS A 22 9.32 -3.57 1.60
N ASN A 23 8.11 -3.92 2.05
CA ASN A 23 6.91 -3.16 1.72
C ASN A 23 6.92 -1.80 2.42
N PHE A 24 7.34 -1.77 3.69
CA PHE A 24 7.45 -0.51 4.43
C PHE A 24 8.49 0.44 3.81
N TYR A 25 9.61 -0.10 3.35
CA TYR A 25 10.63 0.67 2.63
C TYR A 25 10.08 1.28 1.34
N GLN A 26 9.31 0.53 0.55
CA GLN A 26 8.70 1.06 -0.68
C GLN A 26 7.64 2.13 -0.39
N PHE A 27 6.86 1.97 0.68
CA PHE A 27 5.97 3.01 1.17
C PHE A 27 6.73 4.30 1.51
N LEU A 28 7.85 4.19 2.24
CA LEU A 28 8.70 5.35 2.55
C LEU A 28 9.28 5.98 1.27
N CYS A 29 9.78 5.19 0.32
CA CYS A 29 10.25 5.70 -0.97
C CYS A 29 9.18 6.58 -1.62
N PHE A 30 7.94 6.09 -1.70
CA PHE A 30 6.86 6.88 -2.28
C PHE A 30 6.63 8.20 -1.53
N LEU A 31 6.62 8.19 -0.19
CA LEU A 31 6.42 9.41 0.60
C LEU A 31 7.49 10.47 0.37
N TYR A 32 8.74 10.07 0.14
CA TYR A 32 9.87 10.99 -0.01
C TYR A 32 10.18 11.37 -1.46
N SER A 33 9.94 10.48 -2.43
CA SER A 33 10.30 10.71 -3.84
C SER A 33 9.09 10.77 -4.79
N GLY A 34 7.90 10.38 -4.33
CA GLY A 34 6.73 10.16 -5.17
C GLY A 34 6.82 8.89 -6.03
N GLN A 35 7.82 8.04 -5.81
CA GLN A 35 8.07 6.83 -6.60
C GLN A 35 8.31 5.62 -5.70
N CYS A 36 7.81 4.46 -6.12
CA CYS A 36 8.14 3.17 -5.53
C CYS A 36 8.06 2.06 -6.57
N ASP A 37 8.71 0.95 -6.27
CA ASP A 37 8.69 -0.26 -7.09
C ASP A 37 7.42 -1.07 -6.78
N LEU A 38 6.42 -0.92 -7.64
CA LEU A 38 5.23 -1.75 -7.61
C LEU A 38 5.45 -3.05 -8.38
N THR A 39 5.13 -4.16 -7.73
CA THR A 39 5.11 -5.52 -8.27
C THR A 39 3.77 -6.17 -7.95
N GLN A 40 3.42 -7.27 -8.63
CA GLN A 40 2.18 -8.00 -8.33
C GLN A 40 2.15 -8.48 -6.87
N GLU A 41 3.33 -8.88 -6.34
CA GLU A 41 3.48 -9.39 -4.98
C GLU A 41 3.23 -8.33 -3.90
N ASN A 42 3.55 -7.06 -4.17
CA ASN A 42 3.47 -5.99 -3.17
C ASN A 42 2.33 -4.99 -3.38
N ALA A 43 1.74 -4.91 -4.58
CA ALA A 43 0.78 -3.88 -4.92
C ALA A 43 -0.44 -3.88 -4.01
N PHE A 44 -0.93 -5.07 -3.61
CA PHE A 44 -2.06 -5.18 -2.69
C PHE A 44 -1.70 -4.68 -1.29
N VAL A 45 -0.54 -5.10 -0.75
CA VAL A 45 -0.09 -4.66 0.58
C VAL A 45 0.16 -3.14 0.59
N LEU A 46 0.72 -2.59 -0.49
CA LEU A 46 0.95 -1.15 -0.59
C LEU A 46 -0.35 -0.35 -0.77
N THR A 47 -1.37 -0.94 -1.39
CA THR A 47 -2.72 -0.35 -1.44
C THR A 47 -3.33 -0.31 -0.04
N ASP A 48 -3.28 -1.42 0.72
CA ASP A 48 -3.73 -1.47 2.12
C ASP A 48 -3.01 -0.44 2.99
N MET A 49 -1.68 -0.36 2.88
CA MET A 49 -0.89 0.65 3.60
C MET A 49 -1.33 2.08 3.26
N SER A 50 -1.60 2.37 1.98
CA SER A 50 -2.04 3.70 1.56
C SER A 50 -3.38 4.09 2.20
N GLU A 51 -4.26 3.12 2.42
CA GLU A 51 -5.55 3.32 3.07
C GLU A 51 -5.39 3.45 4.58
N PHE A 52 -4.66 2.52 5.20
CA PHE A 52 -4.38 2.51 6.64
C PHE A 52 -3.71 3.79 7.13
N TYR A 53 -2.67 4.26 6.40
CA TYR A 53 -1.96 5.50 6.73
C TYR A 53 -2.62 6.76 6.14
N GLY A 54 -3.72 6.62 5.41
CA GLY A 54 -4.51 7.74 4.88
C GLY A 54 -3.72 8.62 3.90
N ILE A 55 -3.10 8.00 2.89
CA ILE A 55 -2.30 8.66 1.84
C ILE A 55 -3.00 8.48 0.48
N PRO A 56 -3.98 9.34 0.12
CA PRO A 56 -4.81 9.14 -1.07
C PRO A 56 -4.03 9.19 -2.40
N THR A 57 -2.96 9.99 -2.45
CA THR A 57 -2.09 10.05 -3.63
C THR A 57 -1.37 8.73 -3.87
N PHE A 58 -1.00 8.02 -2.80
CA PHE A 58 -0.39 6.70 -2.93
C PHE A 58 -1.42 5.64 -3.32
N LYS A 59 -2.63 5.72 -2.76
CA LYS A 59 -3.74 4.86 -3.17
C LYS A 59 -4.03 4.97 -4.66
N GLY A 60 -4.16 6.21 -5.16
CA GLY A 60 -4.36 6.47 -6.58
C GLY A 60 -3.23 5.93 -7.46
N TYR A 61 -1.98 6.05 -7.01
CA TYR A 61 -0.82 5.50 -7.71
C TYR A 61 -0.88 3.95 -7.82
N CYS A 62 -1.19 3.27 -6.72
CA CYS A 62 -1.36 1.81 -6.70
C CYS A 62 -2.56 1.36 -7.55
N ASP A 63 -3.70 2.04 -7.42
CA ASP A 63 -4.92 1.76 -8.18
C ASP A 63 -4.69 1.91 -9.70
N GLU A 64 -4.00 2.96 -10.12
CA GLU A 64 -3.64 3.18 -11.53
C GLU A 64 -2.74 2.06 -12.05
N TRP A 65 -1.71 1.67 -11.29
CA TRP A 65 -0.80 0.60 -11.67
C TRP A 65 -1.54 -0.75 -11.79
N LEU A 66 -2.37 -1.11 -10.81
CA LEU A 66 -3.19 -2.32 -10.82
C LEU A 66 -4.16 -2.34 -12.00
N SER A 67 -4.76 -1.20 -12.34
CA SER A 67 -5.66 -1.08 -13.50
C SER A 67 -4.94 -1.41 -14.81
N LYS A 68 -3.67 -1.02 -14.95
CA LYS A 68 -2.82 -1.35 -16.10
C LYS A 68 -2.38 -2.81 -16.12
N GLN A 69 -2.30 -3.48 -14.97
CA GLN A 69 -2.05 -4.92 -14.92
C GLN A 69 -3.28 -5.75 -15.30
N LYS A 70 -4.50 -5.25 -15.06
CA LYS A 70 -5.75 -5.92 -15.48
C LYS A 70 -5.88 -6.04 -17.00
N THR A 71 -5.17 -5.22 -17.79
CA THR A 71 -5.05 -5.43 -19.24
C THR A 71 -4.15 -6.62 -19.63
N SER A 72 -3.49 -7.27 -18.66
CA SER A 72 -2.77 -8.54 -18.79
C SER A 72 -3.30 -9.59 -17.80
N ILE A 73 -4.63 -9.73 -17.71
CA ILE A 73 -5.24 -10.85 -16.99
C ILE A 73 -4.79 -12.17 -17.64
N ASN A 74 -4.25 -13.06 -16.82
CA ASN A 74 -3.96 -14.44 -17.18
C ASN A 74 -4.53 -15.36 -16.09
N GLU A 75 -4.62 -16.65 -16.36
CA GLU A 75 -5.27 -17.61 -15.44
C GLU A 75 -4.70 -17.60 -14.01
N LYS A 76 -3.46 -17.12 -13.80
CA LYS A 76 -2.81 -17.11 -12.48
C LYS A 76 -3.23 -15.94 -11.59
N ASN A 77 -3.63 -14.80 -12.15
CA ASN A 77 -3.93 -13.59 -11.37
C ASN A 77 -5.42 -13.29 -11.22
N VAL A 78 -6.31 -14.12 -11.81
CA VAL A 78 -7.77 -13.96 -11.73
C VAL A 78 -8.28 -14.08 -10.29
N TYR A 79 -7.78 -15.03 -9.49
CA TYR A 79 -8.30 -15.27 -8.14
C TYR A 79 -8.01 -14.10 -7.18
N GLU A 80 -6.79 -13.56 -7.19
CA GLU A 80 -6.41 -12.41 -6.36
C GLU A 80 -7.21 -11.15 -6.73
N LEU A 81 -7.50 -10.97 -8.03
CA LEU A 81 -8.32 -9.86 -8.51
C LEU A 81 -9.80 -9.98 -8.11
N VAL A 82 -10.34 -11.21 -8.03
CA VAL A 82 -11.72 -11.46 -7.57
C VAL A 82 -11.85 -11.22 -6.08
N GLU A 83 -10.88 -11.68 -5.26
CA GLU A 83 -10.86 -11.37 -3.83
C GLU A 83 -10.77 -9.86 -3.57
N PHE A 84 -9.94 -9.15 -4.35
CA PHE A 84 -9.87 -7.69 -4.29
C PHE A 84 -11.22 -7.01 -4.62
N ALA A 85 -11.89 -7.44 -5.69
CA ALA A 85 -13.21 -6.89 -6.04
C ALA A 85 -14.25 -7.15 -4.94
N HIS A 86 -14.19 -8.32 -4.29
CA HIS A 86 -15.07 -8.64 -3.16
C HIS A 86 -14.78 -7.79 -1.92
N PHE A 87 -13.50 -7.47 -1.65
CA PHE A 87 -13.11 -6.63 -0.52
C PHE A 87 -13.61 -5.18 -0.69
N PHE A 88 -13.55 -4.61 -1.91
CA PHE A 88 -13.96 -3.22 -2.17
C PHE A 88 -15.45 -3.03 -2.50
N CYS A 89 -16.18 -4.08 -2.90
CA CYS A 89 -17.62 -3.97 -3.17
C CYS A 89 -18.52 -4.17 -1.94
N ASN A 90 -17.97 -4.60 -0.80
CA ASN A 90 -18.72 -4.87 0.43
C ASN A 90 -18.41 -3.89 1.59
N THR A 91 -17.65 -2.82 1.33
CA THR A 91 -17.38 -1.69 2.22
C THR A 91 -17.99 -0.41 1.66
#